data_AF-A0AAD8XYM0-F1
#
_entry.id   AF-A0AAD8XYM0-F1
#
_cell.length_a   1.000
_cell.length_b   1.000
_cell.length_c   1.000
_cell.angle_alpha   90.00
_cell.angle_beta   90.00
_cell.angle_gamma   90.00
#
_symmetry.space_group_name_H-M   'P 1'
#
loop_
_entity.id
_entity.type
_entity.pdbx_description
1 polymer ?
#
loop_
_entity_poly.entity_id
_entity_poly.type
_entity_poly.pdbx_seq_one_letter_code
_entity_poly.pdbx_strand_id
1 'polypeptide(L)'
;MMIRPPLAFIQMALSASPSAAAAAAQRIHHHASNLRTASLPSSALRQQAEEAMKATTPPKRHASIISENTTVENDTNKPMPEPLLPPKRVLIVRHGQAQHNPRAEAAREAGCAFDEFLRLMELDDAHDAELTDLGENQAQTARERYALSDVELVVSSPLSRALRTADLVHPPSESSESAKRRRIAIEHFREINGKLLNAQRRPRSDLVQKFPHWCFQAIPELDESWTEELESREDCSERGYRGLLWVLQQPEQNVLLVGHVVF
;
A
#
# COMPACT_ATOMS: atom_id res chain seq x y z
N MET A 1 -21.85 -7.60 -27.73
CA MET A 1 -21.32 -7.84 -26.37
C MET A 1 -20.30 -6.74 -26.10
N MET A 2 -20.66 -5.72 -25.33
CA MET A 2 -19.81 -4.55 -25.11
C MET A 2 -18.76 -4.87 -24.05
N ILE A 3 -17.49 -4.83 -24.43
CA ILE A 3 -16.35 -4.93 -23.51
C ILE A 3 -16.22 -3.57 -22.82
N ARG A 4 -16.56 -3.50 -21.52
CA ARG A 4 -16.21 -2.35 -20.66
C ARG A 4 -14.79 -2.57 -20.12
N PRO A 5 -13.96 -1.52 -19.95
CA PRO A 5 -12.62 -1.67 -19.42
C PRO A 5 -12.65 -1.78 -17.88
N PRO A 6 -11.85 -2.64 -17.24
CA PRO A 6 -11.51 -2.48 -15.84
C PRO A 6 -10.05 -2.03 -15.74
N LEU A 7 -9.84 -0.74 -15.48
CA LEU A 7 -8.60 -0.21 -14.90
C LEU A 7 -8.96 1.18 -14.36
N ALA A 8 -9.21 1.25 -13.05
CA ALA A 8 -9.36 2.52 -12.36
C ALA A 8 -7.94 3.09 -12.16
N PHE A 9 -7.62 4.17 -12.87
CA PHE A 9 -6.39 4.92 -12.68
C PHE A 9 -6.68 6.03 -11.66
N ILE A 10 -6.02 5.99 -10.51
CA ILE A 10 -6.00 7.10 -9.56
C ILE A 10 -4.66 7.81 -9.72
N GLN A 11 -4.66 8.96 -10.40
CA GLN A 11 -3.52 9.87 -10.40
C GLN A 11 -3.60 10.73 -9.14
N MET A 12 -2.93 10.34 -8.06
CA MET A 12 -2.81 11.18 -6.88
C MET A 12 -1.66 12.17 -7.06
N ALA A 13 -1.98 13.45 -7.27
CA ALA A 13 -1.03 14.54 -7.08
C ALA A 13 -1.02 14.89 -5.58
N LEU A 14 -0.06 14.33 -4.83
CA LEU A 14 0.11 14.68 -3.42
C LEU A 14 1.07 15.88 -3.31
N SER A 15 0.53 17.05 -2.97
CA SER A 15 1.35 18.21 -2.61
C SER A 15 1.98 17.96 -1.24
N ALA A 16 3.31 17.98 -1.17
CA ALA A 16 4.04 17.94 0.09
C ALA A 16 3.87 19.28 0.84
N SER A 17 2.78 19.42 1.58
CA SER A 17 2.62 20.46 2.60
C SER A 17 2.35 19.77 3.95
N PRO A 18 3.07 20.13 5.03
CA PRO A 18 2.80 19.62 6.37
C PRO A 18 1.34 19.87 6.84
N SER A 19 0.66 20.85 6.23
CA SER A 19 -0.73 21.20 6.49
C SER A 19 -1.73 20.24 5.84
N ALA A 20 -1.40 19.65 4.68
CA ALA A 20 -2.27 18.69 4.00
C ALA A 20 -2.38 17.34 4.75
N ALA A 21 -1.28 16.90 5.37
CA ALA A 21 -1.25 15.71 6.22
C ALA A 21 -2.10 15.88 7.49
N ALA A 22 -2.07 17.07 8.11
CA ALA A 22 -2.91 17.41 9.25
C ALA A 22 -4.42 17.50 8.89
N ALA A 23 -4.74 18.04 7.71
CA ALA A 23 -6.12 18.16 7.23
C ALA A 23 -6.74 16.79 6.83
N ALA A 24 -5.92 15.83 6.38
CA ALA A 24 -6.35 14.46 6.14
C ALA A 24 -6.60 13.70 7.47
N ALA A 25 -5.72 13.88 8.46
CA ALA A 25 -5.87 13.30 9.79
C ALA A 25 -7.14 13.80 10.52
N GLN A 26 -7.49 15.08 10.38
CA GLN A 26 -8.71 15.65 10.98
C GLN A 26 -10.01 15.14 10.34
N ARG A 27 -10.03 14.83 9.03
CA ARG A 27 -11.22 14.29 8.36
C ARG A 27 -11.53 12.84 8.75
N ILE A 28 -10.50 12.05 9.03
CA ILE A 28 -10.64 10.67 9.52
C ILE A 28 -11.13 10.67 10.97
N HIS A 29 -10.64 11.60 11.79
CA HIS A 29 -11.04 11.70 13.20
C HIS A 29 -12.51 12.10 13.41
N HIS A 30 -13.09 12.87 12.49
CA HIS A 30 -14.47 13.37 12.60
C HIS A 30 -15.54 12.35 12.22
N HIS A 31 -15.16 11.24 11.58
CA HIS A 31 -16.08 10.15 11.23
C HIS A 31 -16.10 9.02 12.27
N ALA A 32 -15.07 8.93 13.12
CA ALA A 32 -14.95 7.93 14.19
C ALA A 32 -15.70 8.29 15.49
N SER A 33 -16.31 9.47 15.58
CA SER A 33 -16.98 9.95 16.79
C SER A 33 -18.45 9.53 16.94
N ASN A 34 -19.04 8.80 15.97
CA ASN A 34 -20.46 8.43 16.00
C ASN A 34 -20.79 6.98 16.40
N LEU A 35 -19.83 6.20 16.91
CA LEU A 35 -20.12 4.89 17.48
C LEU A 35 -19.40 4.71 18.83
N ARG A 36 -20.07 5.13 19.90
CA ARG A 36 -19.75 4.70 21.27
C ARG A 36 -21.01 4.28 22.01
N THR A 37 -21.27 2.98 22.00
CA THR A 37 -21.69 2.17 23.16
C THR A 37 -21.11 0.77 22.87
N ALA A 38 -20.40 0.05 23.73
CA ALA A 38 -20.58 -0.13 25.16
C ALA A 38 -19.27 -0.59 25.88
N SER A 39 -19.21 -0.31 27.18
CA SER A 39 -18.69 -1.15 28.29
C SER A 39 -17.23 -1.66 28.28
N LEU A 40 -16.39 -1.04 29.11
CA LEU A 40 -15.17 -1.63 29.73
C LEU A 40 -15.53 -2.33 31.06
N PRO A 41 -14.67 -3.25 31.60
CA PRO A 41 -13.74 -2.78 32.63
C PRO A 41 -12.37 -3.50 32.71
N SER A 42 -11.34 -2.75 33.12
CA SER A 42 -10.39 -3.15 34.17
C SER A 42 -9.62 -1.91 34.64
N SER A 43 -9.91 -1.45 35.86
CA SER A 43 -9.43 -0.21 36.47
C SER A 43 -7.97 -0.25 36.94
N ALA A 44 -7.27 -1.37 36.82
CA ALA A 44 -5.89 -1.52 37.28
C ALA A 44 -4.84 -0.98 36.30
N LEU A 45 -5.10 -1.03 34.99
CA LEU A 45 -4.16 -0.54 33.97
C LEU A 45 -4.19 0.99 33.81
N ARG A 46 -5.29 1.64 34.23
CA ARG A 46 -5.45 3.09 34.12
C ARG A 46 -4.66 3.86 35.19
N GLN A 47 -4.51 3.28 36.39
CA GLN A 47 -3.75 3.91 37.48
C GLN A 47 -2.24 3.85 37.24
N GLN A 48 -1.71 2.79 36.62
CA GLN A 48 -0.27 2.69 36.32
C GLN A 48 0.20 3.65 35.21
N ALA A 49 -0.70 4.05 34.30
CA ALA A 49 -0.37 5.01 33.24
C ALA A 49 -0.32 6.47 33.75
N GLU A 50 -1.11 6.83 34.76
CA GLU A 50 -1.14 8.19 35.32
C GLU A 50 0.04 8.50 36.25
N GLU A 51 0.60 7.49 36.93
CA GLU A 51 1.80 7.67 37.78
C GLU A 51 3.08 7.81 36.96
N ALA A 52 3.18 7.15 35.80
CA ALA A 52 4.34 7.25 34.91
C ALA A 52 4.45 8.62 34.22
N MET A 53 3.34 9.36 34.06
CA MET A 53 3.34 10.70 33.43
C MET A 53 3.69 11.86 34.39
N LYS A 54 3.80 11.62 35.70
CA LYS A 54 4.15 12.67 36.69
C LYS A 54 5.66 12.84 36.93
N ALA A 55 6.50 12.00 36.34
CA ALA A 55 7.93 11.95 36.65
C ALA A 55 8.82 12.25 35.43
N THR A 56 8.62 13.37 34.72
CA THR A 56 9.68 13.93 33.85
C THR A 56 9.44 15.41 33.56
N THR A 57 10.21 16.29 34.21
CA THR A 57 10.24 17.73 33.91
C THR A 57 11.61 18.08 33.33
N PRO A 58 11.71 18.57 32.08
CA PRO A 58 12.94 19.19 31.57
C PRO A 58 12.95 20.71 31.83
N PRO A 59 14.14 21.34 31.89
CA PRO A 59 14.29 22.71 32.38
C PRO A 59 13.82 23.77 31.37
N LYS A 60 13.17 24.82 31.89
CA LYS A 60 12.74 26.01 31.15
C LYS A 60 13.95 26.80 30.63
N ARG A 61 14.10 26.93 29.32
CA ARG A 61 14.93 27.98 28.70
C ARG A 61 14.03 29.19 28.39
N HIS A 62 14.39 30.34 28.93
CA HIS A 62 13.82 31.64 28.58
C HIS A 62 14.16 31.97 27.13
N ALA A 63 13.14 32.21 26.31
CA ALA A 63 13.27 32.92 25.04
C ALA A 63 12.43 34.19 25.14
N SER A 64 13.10 35.35 25.10
CA SER A 64 12.45 36.65 25.02
C SER A 64 11.65 36.75 23.74
N ILE A 65 10.36 37.06 23.87
CA ILE A 65 9.49 37.46 22.78
C ILE A 65 9.77 38.94 22.50
N ILE A 66 10.43 39.22 21.37
CA ILE A 66 10.39 40.54 20.75
C ILE A 66 9.06 40.59 19.99
N SER A 67 8.17 41.45 20.47
CA SER A 67 6.89 41.76 19.85
C SER A 67 7.12 42.70 18.68
N GLU A 68 7.12 42.17 17.46
CA GLU A 68 6.91 43.00 16.26
C GLU A 68 5.47 42.82 15.80
N ASN A 69 4.71 43.93 15.86
CA ASN A 69 3.39 44.05 15.26
C ASN A 69 3.54 43.92 13.74
N THR A 70 3.33 42.72 13.19
CA THR A 70 3.13 42.54 11.76
C THR A 70 1.63 42.50 11.50
N THR A 71 1.14 43.54 10.83
CA THR A 71 -0.18 43.59 10.21
C THR A 71 -0.38 42.36 9.34
N VAL A 72 -1.37 41.54 9.67
CA VAL A 72 -1.81 40.40 8.85
C VAL A 72 -2.59 40.96 7.67
N GLU A 73 -1.88 41.28 6.59
CA GLU A 73 -2.53 41.46 5.29
C GLU A 73 -3.05 40.11 4.81
N ASN A 74 -4.36 40.04 4.58
CA ASN A 74 -5.07 38.88 4.08
C ASN A 74 -4.80 38.75 2.56
N ASP A 75 -3.57 38.35 2.23
CA ASP A 75 -3.07 38.20 0.86
C ASP A 75 -3.56 36.87 0.26
N THR A 76 -4.87 36.78 0.03
CA THR A 76 -5.55 35.62 -0.57
C THR A 76 -5.29 35.46 -2.07
N ASN A 77 -4.45 36.31 -2.66
CA ASN A 77 -4.11 36.34 -4.09
C ASN A 77 -2.65 35.99 -4.39
N LYS A 78 -1.86 35.57 -3.41
CA LYS A 78 -0.50 35.09 -3.69
C LYS A 78 -0.57 33.75 -4.43
N PRO A 79 0.00 33.64 -5.64
CA PRO A 79 0.12 32.34 -6.30
C PRO A 79 0.88 31.42 -5.34
N MET A 80 0.31 30.23 -5.13
CA MET A 80 0.97 29.16 -4.38
C MET A 80 2.42 29.06 -4.89
N PRO A 81 3.43 29.12 -4.01
CA PRO A 81 4.81 29.02 -4.45
C PRO A 81 4.96 27.71 -5.23
N GLU A 82 5.52 27.80 -6.44
CA GLU A 82 5.75 26.61 -7.25
C GLU A 82 6.57 25.60 -6.42
N PRO A 83 6.21 24.31 -6.44
CA PRO A 83 6.96 23.29 -5.73
C PRO A 83 8.44 23.37 -6.15
N LEU A 84 9.33 23.49 -5.17
CA LEU A 84 10.78 23.60 -5.39
C LEU A 84 11.38 22.37 -6.09
N LEU A 85 10.64 21.26 -6.12
CA LEU A 85 11.01 20.00 -6.77
C LEU A 85 9.82 19.48 -7.58
N PRO A 86 10.07 18.81 -8.72
CA PRO A 86 9.01 18.14 -9.47
C PRO A 86 8.28 17.12 -8.58
N PRO A 87 6.96 16.93 -8.77
CA PRO A 87 6.20 15.98 -7.98
C PRO A 87 6.63 14.54 -8.29
N LYS A 88 6.78 13.72 -7.25
CA LYS A 88 6.98 12.27 -7.40
C LYS A 88 5.72 11.64 -8.01
N ARG A 89 5.91 10.80 -9.02
CA ARG A 89 4.85 10.07 -9.71
C ARG A 89 4.85 8.61 -9.29
N VAL A 90 3.71 8.14 -8.79
CA VAL A 90 3.51 6.73 -8.43
C VAL A 90 2.38 6.17 -9.30
N LEU A 91 2.70 5.18 -10.13
CA LEU A 91 1.73 4.43 -10.93
C LEU A 91 1.36 3.16 -10.18
N ILE A 92 0.09 3.00 -9.83
CA ILE A 92 -0.39 1.83 -9.08
C ILE A 92 -1.12 0.88 -10.03
N VAL A 93 -0.73 -0.39 -10.02
CA VAL A 93 -1.29 -1.44 -10.89
C VAL A 93 -1.74 -2.61 -10.03
N ARG A 94 -3.01 -3.01 -10.15
CA ARG A 94 -3.49 -4.29 -9.59
C ARG A 94 -2.89 -5.43 -10.42
N HIS A 95 -2.53 -6.53 -9.77
CA HIS A 95 -2.16 -7.76 -10.47
C HIS A 95 -3.25 -8.21 -11.48
N GLY A 96 -2.83 -8.88 -12.56
CA GLY A 96 -3.76 -9.52 -13.51
C GLY A 96 -4.54 -10.66 -12.86
N GLN A 97 -5.54 -11.22 -13.54
CA GLN A 97 -6.32 -12.34 -13.00
C GLN A 97 -5.42 -13.50 -12.54
N ALA A 98 -5.59 -13.93 -11.29
CA ALA A 98 -4.90 -15.08 -10.69
C ALA A 98 -5.82 -16.30 -10.60
N GLN A 99 -5.26 -17.49 -10.42
CA GLN A 99 -5.97 -18.77 -10.45
C GLN A 99 -7.17 -18.84 -9.48
N HIS A 100 -7.11 -18.11 -8.36
CA HIS A 100 -8.20 -18.06 -7.39
C HIS A 100 -9.35 -17.10 -7.75
N ASN A 101 -9.14 -16.20 -8.72
CA ASN A 101 -10.11 -15.17 -9.05
C ASN A 101 -11.34 -15.65 -9.84
N PRO A 102 -11.25 -16.55 -10.86
CA PRO A 102 -12.37 -16.82 -11.77
C PRO A 102 -13.67 -17.19 -11.06
N ARG A 103 -13.62 -18.05 -10.04
CA ARG A 103 -14.80 -18.50 -9.31
C ARG A 103 -15.43 -17.36 -8.50
N ALA A 104 -14.62 -16.64 -7.73
CA ALA A 104 -15.09 -15.55 -6.88
C ALA A 104 -15.52 -14.32 -7.69
N GLU A 105 -14.81 -13.99 -8.77
CA GLU A 105 -15.17 -12.89 -9.67
C GLU A 105 -16.48 -13.18 -10.42
N ALA A 106 -16.68 -14.40 -10.94
CA ALA A 106 -17.93 -14.78 -11.60
C ALA A 106 -19.13 -14.73 -10.65
N ALA A 107 -18.97 -15.19 -9.40
CA ALA A 107 -20.03 -15.11 -8.39
C ALA A 107 -20.36 -13.65 -8.02
N ARG A 108 -19.34 -12.80 -7.90
CA ARG A 108 -19.52 -11.36 -7.66
C ARG A 108 -20.24 -10.68 -8.83
N GLU A 109 -19.89 -11.01 -10.07
CA GLU A 109 -20.56 -10.51 -11.27
C GLU A 109 -22.02 -10.96 -11.37
N ALA A 110 -22.32 -12.16 -10.85
CA ALA A 110 -23.68 -12.66 -10.69
C ALA A 110 -24.44 -12.03 -9.51
N GLY A 111 -23.80 -11.13 -8.74
CA GLY A 111 -24.42 -10.40 -7.63
C GLY A 111 -24.48 -11.17 -6.31
N CYS A 112 -23.55 -12.10 -6.07
CA CYS A 112 -23.50 -12.80 -4.78
C CYS A 112 -23.26 -11.85 -3.60
N ALA A 113 -23.73 -12.25 -2.42
CA ALA A 113 -23.39 -11.55 -1.18
C ALA A 113 -21.87 -11.63 -0.89
N PHE A 114 -21.37 -10.69 -0.09
CA PHE A 114 -19.95 -10.65 0.28
C PHE A 114 -19.49 -11.90 1.03
N ASP A 115 -20.33 -12.45 1.91
CA ASP A 115 -20.01 -13.69 2.64
C ASP A 115 -19.86 -14.89 1.69
N GLU A 116 -20.67 -14.96 0.63
CA GLU A 116 -20.54 -16.00 -0.39
C GLU A 116 -19.27 -15.80 -1.22
N PHE A 117 -18.93 -14.56 -1.55
CA PHE A 117 -17.66 -14.24 -2.20
C PHE A 117 -16.46 -14.69 -1.36
N LEU A 118 -16.45 -14.38 -0.06
CA LEU A 118 -15.39 -14.82 0.86
C LEU A 118 -15.35 -16.34 1.00
N ARG A 119 -16.50 -17.00 1.15
CA ARG A 119 -16.55 -18.47 1.21
C ARG A 119 -15.95 -19.12 -0.04
N LEU A 120 -16.24 -18.58 -1.23
CA LEU A 120 -15.68 -19.06 -2.50
C LEU A 120 -14.18 -18.78 -2.62
N MET A 121 -13.67 -17.74 -1.98
CA MET A 121 -12.23 -17.48 -1.87
C MET A 121 -11.56 -18.44 -0.89
N GLU A 122 -12.19 -18.75 0.24
CA GLU A 122 -11.68 -19.68 1.26
C GLU A 122 -11.64 -21.13 0.80
N LEU A 123 -12.58 -21.54 -0.07
CA LEU A 123 -12.58 -22.86 -0.71
C LEU A 123 -11.46 -23.03 -1.74
N ASP A 124 -10.64 -22.01 -1.97
CA ASP A 124 -9.51 -22.06 -2.87
C ASP A 124 -8.25 -22.41 -2.08
N ASP A 125 -7.59 -23.50 -2.47
CA ASP A 125 -6.38 -24.01 -1.84
C ASP A 125 -5.10 -23.60 -2.59
N ALA A 126 -5.20 -22.69 -3.57
CA ALA A 126 -4.04 -22.22 -4.32
C ALA A 126 -3.17 -21.30 -3.44
N HIS A 127 -2.16 -21.90 -2.80
CA HIS A 127 -1.10 -21.19 -2.11
C HIS A 127 -0.34 -20.24 -3.05
N ASP A 128 -0.25 -18.96 -2.68
CA ASP A 128 0.39 -17.90 -3.47
C ASP A 128 0.06 -18.00 -4.97
N ALA A 129 -1.26 -18.01 -5.24
CA ALA A 129 -1.83 -18.32 -6.56
C ALA A 129 -1.15 -17.57 -7.71
N GLU A 130 -0.85 -18.31 -8.79
CA GLU A 130 -0.25 -17.80 -10.02
C GLU A 130 -1.25 -16.96 -10.83
N LEU A 131 -0.74 -16.21 -11.82
CA LEU A 131 -1.59 -15.62 -12.86
C LEU A 131 -2.21 -16.73 -13.74
N THR A 132 -3.40 -16.46 -14.26
CA THR A 132 -3.95 -17.22 -15.39
C THR A 132 -3.38 -16.68 -16.71
N ASP A 133 -3.55 -17.42 -17.81
CA ASP A 133 -3.21 -16.92 -19.15
C ASP A 133 -3.91 -15.59 -19.47
N LEU A 134 -5.16 -15.43 -19.02
CA LEU A 134 -5.88 -14.16 -19.13
C LEU A 134 -5.19 -13.07 -18.32
N GLY A 135 -4.76 -13.35 -17.08
CA GLY A 135 -4.02 -12.41 -16.25
C GLY A 135 -2.69 -11.99 -16.85
N GLU A 136 -1.96 -12.91 -17.48
CA GLU A 136 -0.72 -12.58 -18.20
C GLU A 136 -1.00 -11.66 -19.39
N ASN A 137 -2.03 -11.97 -20.19
CA ASN A 137 -2.44 -11.14 -21.33
C ASN A 137 -2.89 -9.74 -20.90
N GLN A 138 -3.59 -9.62 -19.77
CA GLN A 138 -3.96 -8.32 -19.18
C GLN A 138 -2.72 -7.49 -18.85
N ALA A 139 -1.71 -8.10 -18.23
CA ALA A 139 -0.46 -7.43 -17.88
C ALA A 139 0.34 -6.98 -19.11
N GLN A 140 0.42 -7.83 -20.16
CA GLN A 140 1.06 -7.48 -21.43
C GLN A 140 0.32 -6.34 -22.16
N THR A 141 -1.02 -6.37 -22.17
CA THR A 141 -1.82 -5.29 -22.76
C THR A 141 -1.59 -3.96 -22.03
N ALA A 142 -1.45 -3.99 -20.70
CA ALA A 142 -1.13 -2.80 -19.92
C ALA A 142 0.24 -2.22 -20.30
N ARG A 143 1.26 -3.06 -20.52
CA ARG A 143 2.57 -2.62 -21.02
C ARG A 143 2.46 -1.83 -22.32
N GLU A 144 1.67 -2.31 -23.28
CA GLU A 144 1.53 -1.67 -24.59
C GLU A 144 0.80 -0.32 -24.52
N ARG A 145 -0.12 -0.18 -23.55
CA ARG A 145 -0.98 0.99 -23.41
C ARG A 145 -0.32 2.15 -22.67
N TYR A 146 0.65 1.89 -21.81
CA TYR A 146 1.24 2.88 -20.93
C TYR A 146 2.74 3.06 -21.20
N ALA A 147 3.17 4.31 -21.31
CA ALA A 147 4.59 4.63 -21.38
C ALA A 147 5.22 4.45 -19.99
N LEU A 148 6.01 3.39 -19.84
CA LEU A 148 6.70 3.04 -18.59
C LEU A 148 8.23 3.18 -18.72
N SER A 149 8.70 3.83 -19.79
CA SER A 149 10.13 3.94 -20.11
C SER A 149 10.92 4.82 -19.14
N ASP A 150 10.25 5.70 -18.40
CA ASP A 150 10.83 6.59 -17.39
C ASP A 150 10.65 6.08 -15.96
N VAL A 151 10.15 4.85 -15.78
CA VAL A 151 10.09 4.20 -14.45
C VAL A 151 11.50 3.92 -13.95
N GLU A 152 11.81 4.41 -12.76
CA GLU A 152 13.12 4.31 -12.13
C GLU A 152 13.15 3.22 -11.05
N LEU A 153 12.00 3.00 -10.38
CA LEU A 153 11.80 2.01 -9.34
C LEU A 153 10.50 1.23 -9.58
N VAL A 154 10.59 -0.09 -9.52
CA VAL A 154 9.44 -0.99 -9.48
C VAL A 154 9.34 -1.56 -8.07
N VAL A 155 8.19 -1.36 -7.44
CA VAL A 155 7.85 -1.91 -6.13
C VAL A 155 6.70 -2.87 -6.32
N SER A 156 6.75 -4.02 -5.64
CA SER A 156 5.65 -4.99 -5.71
C SER A 156 5.33 -5.56 -4.34
N SER A 157 4.07 -5.96 -4.21
CA SER A 157 3.69 -7.03 -3.30
C SER A 157 4.57 -8.27 -3.51
N PRO A 158 4.90 -9.03 -2.47
CA PRO A 158 5.72 -10.23 -2.60
C PRO A 158 4.95 -11.45 -3.09
N LEU A 159 3.64 -11.37 -3.29
CA LEU A 159 2.84 -12.48 -3.84
C LEU A 159 3.15 -12.68 -5.34
N SER A 160 3.30 -13.94 -5.76
CA SER A 160 3.77 -14.36 -7.08
C SER A 160 3.02 -13.68 -8.22
N ARG A 161 1.69 -13.57 -8.13
CA ARG A 161 0.85 -12.90 -9.13
C ARG A 161 1.20 -11.43 -9.36
N ALA A 162 1.59 -10.71 -8.31
CA ALA A 162 1.95 -9.29 -8.40
C ALA A 162 3.35 -9.13 -9.00
N LEU A 163 4.32 -9.94 -8.55
CA LEU A 163 5.67 -9.98 -9.10
C LEU A 163 5.66 -10.32 -10.60
N ARG A 164 4.88 -11.34 -10.98
CA ARG A 164 4.72 -11.74 -12.39
C ARG A 164 4.01 -10.65 -13.21
N THR A 165 2.98 -10.00 -12.66
CA THR A 165 2.34 -8.86 -13.33
C THR A 165 3.34 -7.75 -13.57
N ALA A 166 4.15 -7.40 -12.56
CA ALA A 166 5.16 -6.37 -12.66
C ALA A 166 6.21 -6.70 -13.73
N ASP A 167 6.63 -7.96 -13.87
CA ASP A 167 7.56 -8.41 -14.91
C ASP A 167 6.96 -8.36 -16.32
N LEU A 168 5.65 -8.58 -16.47
CA LEU A 168 4.98 -8.50 -17.76
C LEU A 168 4.70 -7.05 -18.18
N VAL A 169 4.28 -6.22 -17.22
CA VAL A 169 3.99 -4.79 -17.40
C VAL A 169 5.27 -4.01 -17.69
N HIS A 170 6.33 -4.28 -16.92
CA HIS A 170 7.64 -3.68 -17.09
C HIS A 170 8.64 -4.85 -17.05
N PRO A 171 9.21 -5.30 -18.18
CA PRO A 171 10.18 -6.40 -18.16
C PRO A 171 11.43 -6.09 -17.34
N PRO A 172 12.05 -7.10 -16.70
CA PRO A 172 13.37 -6.91 -16.11
C PRO A 172 14.40 -6.62 -17.20
N SER A 173 15.33 -5.72 -16.91
CA SER A 173 16.52 -5.51 -17.74
C SER A 173 17.52 -6.64 -17.47
N GLU A 174 18.16 -7.15 -18.52
CA GLU A 174 18.91 -8.43 -18.47
C GLU A 174 20.23 -8.40 -17.67
N SER A 175 20.65 -7.28 -17.08
CA SER A 175 21.99 -7.24 -16.48
C SER A 175 22.17 -6.28 -15.31
N SER A 176 22.69 -6.83 -14.22
CA SER A 176 23.33 -6.22 -13.04
C SER A 176 22.55 -6.30 -11.72
N GLU A 177 23.30 -6.33 -10.63
CA GLU A 177 22.78 -6.20 -9.26
C GLU A 177 22.06 -4.85 -9.04
N SER A 178 22.42 -3.82 -9.80
CA SER A 178 21.71 -2.53 -9.77
C SER A 178 20.28 -2.66 -10.30
N ALA A 179 20.05 -3.51 -11.31
CA ALA A 179 18.70 -3.77 -11.83
C ALA A 179 17.82 -4.44 -10.77
N LYS A 180 18.39 -5.35 -9.95
CA LYS A 180 17.67 -5.96 -8.82
C LYS A 180 17.25 -4.93 -7.78
N ARG A 181 18.14 -3.98 -7.43
CA ARG A 181 17.82 -2.93 -6.44
C ARG A 181 16.73 -1.98 -6.91
N ARG A 182 16.47 -1.87 -8.21
CA ARG A 182 15.34 -1.11 -8.77
C ARG A 182 14.03 -1.91 -8.79
N ARG A 183 14.03 -3.14 -8.30
CA ARG A 183 12.87 -4.03 -8.24
C ARG A 183 12.73 -4.59 -6.84
N ILE A 184 11.94 -3.94 -6.00
CA ILE A 184 11.89 -4.26 -4.57
C ILE A 184 10.54 -4.87 -4.23
N ALA A 185 10.57 -6.07 -3.66
CA ALA A 185 9.39 -6.67 -3.05
C ALA A 185 9.28 -6.22 -1.59
N ILE A 186 8.12 -5.69 -1.19
CA ILE A 186 7.89 -5.27 0.20
C ILE A 186 6.54 -5.76 0.73
N GLU A 187 6.52 -6.21 1.99
CA GLU A 187 5.31 -6.75 2.64
C GLU A 187 4.16 -5.75 2.77
N HIS A 188 4.47 -4.46 2.78
CA HIS A 188 3.46 -3.41 2.95
C HIS A 188 2.36 -3.44 1.89
N PHE A 189 2.63 -3.99 0.70
CA PHE A 189 1.67 -4.09 -0.40
C PHE A 189 1.16 -5.52 -0.62
N ARG A 190 1.33 -6.43 0.35
CA ARG A 190 0.61 -7.73 0.37
C ARG A 190 -0.90 -7.51 0.41
N GLU A 191 -1.66 -8.35 -0.29
CA GLU A 191 -3.13 -8.44 -0.13
C GLU A 191 -3.53 -8.52 1.35
N ILE A 192 -4.82 -8.34 1.65
CA ILE A 192 -5.35 -8.61 3.00
C ILE A 192 -4.81 -9.96 3.51
N ASN A 193 -4.13 -9.91 4.65
CA ASN A 193 -3.32 -11.03 5.12
C ASN A 193 -4.13 -12.01 5.98
N GLY A 194 -3.66 -13.25 6.09
CA GLY A 194 -4.28 -14.31 6.87
C GLY A 194 -5.56 -14.88 6.26
N LYS A 195 -6.08 -15.95 6.86
CA LYS A 195 -7.25 -16.78 6.49
C LYS A 195 -7.23 -17.40 5.09
N LEU A 196 -6.88 -16.63 4.06
CA LEU A 196 -6.90 -17.04 2.67
C LEU A 196 -5.51 -17.55 2.28
N LEU A 197 -5.43 -18.80 1.83
CA LEU A 197 -4.16 -19.47 1.51
C LEU A 197 -3.47 -18.83 0.30
N ASN A 198 -4.24 -18.26 -0.63
CA ASN A 198 -3.73 -17.46 -1.75
C ASN A 198 -3.07 -16.12 -1.33
N ALA A 199 -3.26 -15.68 -0.08
CA ALA A 199 -2.61 -14.52 0.51
C ALA A 199 -1.39 -14.90 1.37
N GLN A 200 -1.15 -16.19 1.61
CA GLN A 200 0.10 -16.68 2.20
C GLN A 200 1.21 -16.58 1.15
N ARG A 201 2.32 -15.94 1.54
CA ARG A 201 3.50 -15.76 0.71
C ARG A 201 4.39 -17.00 0.79
N ARG A 202 4.97 -17.39 -0.34
CA ARG A 202 6.04 -18.40 -0.41
C ARG A 202 7.27 -17.99 0.42
N PRO A 203 8.08 -18.94 0.90
CA PRO A 203 9.38 -18.64 1.48
C PRO A 203 10.23 -17.74 0.58
N ARG A 204 11.07 -16.90 1.19
CA ARG A 204 11.92 -15.96 0.44
C ARG A 204 12.84 -16.70 -0.52
N SER A 205 13.43 -17.82 -0.11
CA SER A 205 14.28 -18.64 -0.98
C SER A 205 13.56 -19.08 -2.26
N ASP A 206 12.31 -19.54 -2.16
CA ASP A 206 11.47 -19.89 -3.32
C ASP A 206 11.22 -18.67 -4.22
N LEU A 207 10.92 -17.51 -3.63
CA LEU A 207 10.70 -16.27 -4.39
C LEU A 207 11.98 -15.82 -5.11
N VAL A 208 13.15 -15.92 -4.46
CA VAL A 208 14.45 -15.60 -5.06
C VAL A 208 14.75 -16.54 -6.22
N GLN A 209 14.47 -17.83 -6.08
CA GLN A 209 14.65 -18.80 -7.16
C GLN A 209 13.74 -18.49 -8.36
N LYS A 210 12.47 -18.14 -8.09
CA LYS A 210 11.46 -17.90 -9.12
C LYS A 210 11.60 -16.53 -9.80
N PHE A 211 12.04 -15.52 -9.05
CA PHE A 211 12.14 -14.13 -9.48
C PHE A 211 13.54 -13.56 -9.18
N PRO A 212 14.60 -14.09 -9.81
CA PRO A 212 16.00 -13.79 -9.42
C PRO A 212 16.41 -12.33 -9.65
N HIS A 213 15.65 -11.57 -10.44
CA HIS A 213 15.85 -10.15 -10.71
C HIS A 213 15.15 -9.21 -9.71
N TRP A 214 14.51 -9.75 -8.67
CA TRP A 214 13.91 -8.96 -7.59
C TRP A 214 14.78 -8.93 -6.33
N CYS A 215 14.77 -7.79 -5.65
CA CYS A 215 15.34 -7.63 -4.32
C CYS A 215 14.30 -7.99 -3.26
N PHE A 216 14.59 -9.06 -2.50
CA PHE A 216 13.79 -9.54 -1.37
C PHE A 216 14.45 -9.26 -0.01
N GLN A 217 15.36 -8.28 0.07
CA GLN A 217 16.13 -8.03 1.30
C GLN A 217 15.24 -7.71 2.52
N ALA A 218 14.11 -7.04 2.28
CA ALA A 218 13.16 -6.67 3.33
C ALA A 218 12.14 -7.78 3.68
N ILE A 219 12.23 -8.94 3.02
CA ILE A 219 11.29 -10.05 3.21
C ILE A 219 11.93 -11.09 4.15
N PRO A 220 11.24 -11.54 5.21
CA PRO A 220 11.74 -12.63 6.06
C PRO A 220 11.69 -13.98 5.33
N GLU A 221 12.51 -14.94 5.78
CA GLU A 221 12.59 -16.25 5.10
C GLU A 221 11.23 -16.96 5.06
N LEU A 222 10.61 -17.14 6.21
CA LEU A 222 9.28 -17.74 6.34
C LEU A 222 8.20 -16.65 6.40
N ASP A 223 6.98 -17.02 6.09
CA ASP A 223 5.82 -16.13 6.19
C ASP A 223 5.15 -16.19 7.57
N GLU A 224 5.87 -15.72 8.58
CA GLU A 224 5.42 -15.75 9.98
C GLU A 224 4.24 -14.80 10.26
N SER A 225 3.97 -13.84 9.36
CA SER A 225 2.88 -12.90 9.52
C SER A 225 1.53 -13.47 9.05
N TRP A 226 1.50 -14.53 8.24
CA TRP A 226 0.24 -15.16 7.85
C TRP A 226 -0.31 -16.01 9.00
N THR A 227 -1.60 -15.87 9.28
CA THR A 227 -2.31 -16.61 10.34
C THR A 227 -3.68 -17.06 9.83
N GLU A 228 -4.37 -17.90 10.60
CA GLU A 228 -5.76 -18.30 10.28
C GLU A 228 -6.78 -17.16 10.45
N GLU A 229 -6.37 -16.05 11.07
CA GLU A 229 -7.21 -14.89 11.30
C GLU A 229 -7.04 -13.88 10.17
N LEU A 230 -8.15 -13.38 9.64
CA LEU A 230 -8.11 -12.34 8.62
C LEU A 230 -7.67 -11.02 9.22
N GLU A 231 -6.69 -10.37 8.59
CA GLU A 231 -6.21 -9.04 8.97
C GLU A 231 -7.37 -8.03 9.01
N SER A 232 -7.36 -7.15 10.02
CA SER A 232 -8.36 -6.07 10.09
C SER A 232 -8.18 -5.07 8.95
N ARG A 233 -9.25 -4.37 8.59
CA ARG A 233 -9.18 -3.31 7.57
C ARG A 233 -8.24 -2.18 8.02
N GLU A 234 -8.25 -1.86 9.30
CA GLU A 234 -7.42 -0.83 9.92
C GLU A 234 -5.93 -1.20 9.82
N ASP A 235 -5.57 -2.44 10.16
CA ASP A 235 -4.17 -2.90 10.07
C ASP A 235 -3.70 -2.95 8.62
N CYS A 236 -4.53 -3.45 7.69
CA CYS A 236 -4.23 -3.44 6.27
C CYS A 236 -4.03 -2.01 5.74
N SER A 237 -4.86 -1.06 6.18
CA SER A 237 -4.77 0.35 5.77
C SER A 237 -3.52 1.02 6.32
N GLU A 238 -3.20 0.81 7.59
CA GLU A 238 -1.98 1.32 8.24
C GLU A 238 -0.73 0.73 7.58
N ARG A 239 -0.75 -0.56 7.23
CA ARG A 239 0.33 -1.23 6.50
C ARG A 239 0.52 -0.64 5.10
N GLY A 240 -0.56 -0.41 4.36
CA GLY A 240 -0.51 0.29 3.07
C GLY A 240 0.03 1.71 3.18
N TYR A 241 -0.39 2.47 4.20
CA TYR A 241 0.10 3.82 4.47
C TYR A 241 1.61 3.85 4.75
N ARG A 242 2.11 2.94 5.59
CA ARG A 242 3.56 2.79 5.82
C ARG A 242 4.32 2.44 4.55
N GLY A 243 3.75 1.61 3.69
CA GLY A 243 4.30 1.31 2.36
C GLY A 243 4.43 2.56 1.50
N LEU A 244 3.38 3.39 1.44
CA LEU A 244 3.41 4.65 0.69
C LEU A 244 4.43 5.63 1.27
N LEU A 245 4.52 5.77 2.59
CA LEU A 245 5.56 6.59 3.23
C LEU A 245 6.96 6.12 2.86
N TRP A 246 7.19 4.80 2.83
CA TRP A 246 8.46 4.23 2.39
C TRP A 246 8.76 4.56 0.92
N VAL A 247 7.77 4.49 0.02
CA VAL A 247 7.91 4.89 -1.40
C VAL A 247 8.25 6.38 -1.53
N LEU A 248 7.64 7.23 -0.71
CA LEU A 248 7.91 8.68 -0.69
C LEU A 248 9.35 8.99 -0.24
N GLN A 249 9.95 8.15 0.60
CA GLN A 249 11.35 8.30 1.05
C GLN A 249 12.39 7.83 0.03
N GLN A 250 11.98 7.08 -0.99
CA GLN A 250 12.91 6.64 -2.04
C GLN A 250 13.37 7.83 -2.90
N PRO A 251 14.63 7.85 -3.40
CA PRO A 251 15.11 8.95 -4.24
C PRO A 251 14.46 8.99 -5.64
N GLU A 252 13.92 7.88 -6.12
CA GLU A 252 13.33 7.75 -7.46
C GLU A 252 12.03 8.57 -7.60
N GLN A 253 11.91 9.32 -8.68
CA GLN A 253 10.76 10.20 -8.94
C GLN A 253 9.62 9.48 -9.64
N ASN A 254 9.91 8.47 -10.44
CA ASN A 254 8.90 7.71 -11.18
C ASN A 254 8.88 6.26 -10.70
N VAL A 255 7.83 5.92 -9.94
CA VAL A 255 7.68 4.62 -9.29
C VAL A 255 6.51 3.86 -9.90
N LEU A 256 6.73 2.60 -10.28
CA LEU A 256 5.67 1.64 -10.58
C LEU A 256 5.44 0.78 -9.34
N LEU A 257 4.22 0.76 -8.82
CA LEU A 257 3.79 -0.04 -7.68
C LEU A 257 2.78 -1.08 -8.16
N VAL A 258 3.07 -2.36 -7.96
CA VAL A 258 2.18 -3.46 -8.35
C VAL A 258 1.66 -4.20 -7.11
N GLY A 259 0.35 -4.27 -6.97
CA GLY A 259 -0.30 -4.74 -5.75
C GLY A 259 -1.65 -5.41 -6.02
N HIS A 260 -2.58 -5.19 -5.09
CA HIS A 260 -3.87 -5.87 -5.02
C HIS A 260 -5.00 -4.86 -4.93
N VAL A 261 -6.25 -5.32 -4.98
CA VAL A 261 -7.44 -4.45 -5.02
C VAL A 261 -7.63 -3.59 -3.76
N VAL A 262 -6.96 -3.94 -2.66
CA VAL A 262 -7.08 -3.21 -1.38
C VAL A 262 -6.25 -1.93 -1.33
N PHE A 263 -5.35 -1.70 -2.29
CA PHE A 263 -4.48 -0.52 -2.40
C PHE A 263 -4.74 0.25 -3.70
#